data_AF-A0A2N9MV75-F1
#
_entry.id   AF-A0A2N9MV75-F1
#
_cell.length_a   1.000
_cell.length_b   1.000
_cell.length_c   1.000
_cell.angle_alpha   90.00
_cell.angle_beta   90.00
_cell.angle_gamma   90.00
#
_symmetry.space_group_name_H-M   'P 1'
#
loop_
_entity.id
_entity.type
_entity.pdbx_description
1 polymer ?
#
loop_
_entity_poly.entity_id
_entity_poly.type
_entity_poly.pdbx_seq_one_letter_code
_entity_poly.pdbx_strand_id
1 'polypeptide(L)' 'MDWARGNYTVMSRGGRVESPSGSGELKKQVQMIAEGSVLYSAGAPQGAAADVAPDGFAHPVFRAGFALSIPLPGGEGSAS' A
#
# COMPACT_ATOMS: atom_id res chain seq x y z
N MET A 1 4.54 -12.94 3.79
CA MET A 1 4.89 -12.00 4.88
C MET A 1 4.59 -12.69 6.19
N ASP A 2 5.50 -12.59 7.15
CA ASP A 2 5.27 -13.03 8.51
C ASP A 2 4.92 -11.82 9.38
N TRP A 3 3.62 -11.64 9.63
CA TRP A 3 3.09 -10.51 10.38
C TRP A 3 3.33 -10.62 11.88
N ALA A 4 3.68 -11.80 12.41
CA ALA A 4 3.92 -11.98 13.84
C ALA A 4 5.31 -11.47 14.27
N ARG A 5 6.23 -11.27 13.33
CA ARG A 5 7.65 -10.93 13.59
C ARG A 5 8.04 -9.51 13.15
N GLY A 6 7.14 -8.78 12.51
CA GLY A 6 7.37 -7.41 12.05
C GLY A 6 7.01 -6.35 13.11
N ASN A 7 7.55 -5.15 12.95
CA ASN A 7 7.07 -3.94 13.64
C ASN A 7 6.50 -3.00 12.59
N TYR A 8 5.19 -2.95 12.47
CA TYR A 8 4.51 -2.21 11.41
C TYR A 8 3.26 -1.53 11.92
N THR A 9 2.92 -0.45 11.22
CA THR A 9 1.67 0.27 11.45
C THR A 9 0.79 0.12 10.22
N VAL A 10 -0.46 -0.27 10.43
CA VAL A 10 -1.49 -0.26 9.39
C VAL A 10 -2.21 1.10 9.45
N MET A 11 -2.37 1.74 8.30
CA MET A 11 -3.10 2.99 8.16
C MET A 11 -4.20 2.87 7.10
N SER A 12 -5.37 3.42 7.40
CA SER A 12 -6.41 3.59 6.40
C SER A 12 -6.08 4.80 5.52
N ARG A 13 -6.13 4.60 4.20
CA ARG A 13 -6.00 5.65 3.20
C ARG A 13 -7.26 5.69 2.34
N GLY A 14 -7.83 6.88 2.25
CA GLY A 14 -8.93 7.20 1.35
C GLY A 14 -8.71 8.58 0.74
N GLY A 15 -9.79 9.35 0.67
CA GLY A 15 -9.78 10.72 0.16
C GLY A 15 -10.96 10.93 -0.77
N ARG A 16 -10.91 12.02 -1.55
CA ARG A 16 -11.92 12.31 -2.56
C ARG A 16 -11.33 12.09 -3.95
N VAL A 17 -12.18 11.65 -4.87
CA VAL A 17 -11.85 11.66 -6.29
C VAL A 17 -11.89 13.09 -6.77
N GLU A 18 -10.88 13.47 -7.56
CA GLU A 18 -10.85 14.74 -8.28
C GLU A 18 -10.64 14.40 -9.75
N SER A 19 -11.70 14.49 -10.54
CA SER A 19 -11.68 14.20 -11.97
C SER A 19 -12.79 14.99 -12.70
N PRO A 20 -12.68 15.16 -14.03
CA PRO A 20 -13.76 15.73 -14.83
C PRO A 20 -15.06 14.90 -14.79
N SER A 21 -14.98 13.59 -14.57
CA SER A 21 -16.12 12.67 -14.52
C SER A 21 -16.84 12.63 -13.16
N GLY A 22 -16.24 13.27 -12.14
CA GLY A 22 -16.76 13.32 -10.77
C GLY A 22 -15.69 13.91 -9.84
N SER A 23 -16.09 14.89 -9.04
CA SER A 23 -15.23 15.59 -8.08
C SER A 23 -15.90 15.58 -6.71
N GLY A 24 -15.09 15.37 -5.67
CA GLY A 24 -15.57 15.29 -4.31
C GLY A 24 -16.21 13.95 -3.93
N GLU A 25 -16.34 12.95 -4.79
CA GLU A 25 -16.86 11.64 -4.34
C GLU A 25 -15.85 10.91 -3.46
N LEU A 26 -16.32 10.18 -2.44
CA LEU A 26 -15.43 9.46 -1.51
C LEU A 26 -14.83 8.23 -2.18
N LYS A 27 -13.50 8.19 -2.24
CA LYS A 27 -12.75 7.00 -2.64
C LYS A 27 -13.00 5.86 -1.65
N LYS A 28 -12.95 4.62 -2.15
CA LYS A 28 -12.89 3.43 -1.29
C LYS A 28 -11.69 3.53 -0.35
N GLN A 29 -11.86 3.11 0.89
CA GLN A 29 -10.76 3.04 1.84
C GLN A 29 -9.93 1.78 1.60
N VAL A 30 -8.62 1.92 1.67
CA VAL A 30 -7.67 0.80 1.61
C VAL A 30 -6.77 0.84 2.83
N GLN A 31 -6.43 -0.34 3.33
CA GLN A 31 -5.41 -0.48 4.38
C GLN A 31 -4.03 -0.53 3.73
N MET A 32 -3.12 0.30 4.24
CA MET A 32 -1.73 0.36 3.78
C MET A 32 -0.78 0.18 4.95
N ILE A 33 0.36 -0.41 4.68
CA ILE A 33 1.48 -0.42 5.62
C ILE A 33 2.15 0.95 5.59
N ALA A 34 2.39 1.55 6.76
CA ALA A 34 3.05 2.83 6.89
C ALA A 34 4.52 2.76 6.46
N GLU A 35 5.03 3.84 5.87
CA GLU A 35 6.47 4.02 5.66
C GLU A 35 7.23 3.92 7.00
N GLY A 36 8.45 3.40 6.96
CA GLY A 36 9.24 3.11 8.16
C GLY A 36 8.85 1.82 8.89
N SER A 37 7.81 1.11 8.45
CA SER A 37 7.49 -0.22 8.98
C SER A 37 8.58 -1.24 8.63
N VAL A 38 8.86 -2.13 9.56
CA VAL A 38 9.79 -3.26 9.39
C VAL A 38 8.99 -4.53 9.24
N LEU A 39 9.13 -5.19 8.09
CA LEU A 39 8.42 -6.42 7.75
C LEU A 39 9.38 -7.60 7.68
N TYR A 40 8.98 -8.73 8.26
CA TYR A 40 9.68 -9.99 8.05
C TYR A 40 9.06 -10.72 6.85
N SER A 41 9.87 -10.98 5.82
CA SER A 41 9.42 -11.59 4.57
C SER A 41 10.55 -12.39 3.94
N ALA A 42 10.22 -13.51 3.30
CA ALA A 42 11.18 -14.36 2.61
C ALA A 42 11.81 -13.70 1.37
N GLY A 43 11.25 -12.58 0.92
CA GLY A 43 11.78 -11.77 -0.17
C GLY A 43 11.25 -10.34 -0.09
N ALA A 44 11.74 -9.49 -1.00
CA ALA A 44 11.32 -8.09 -1.08
C ALA A 44 9.79 -7.99 -1.17
N PRO A 45 9.14 -7.19 -0.29
CA PRO A 45 7.70 -7.02 -0.35
C PRO A 45 7.28 -6.43 -1.69
N GLN A 46 6.16 -6.92 -2.20
CA GLN A 46 5.50 -6.37 -3.38
C GLN A 46 4.27 -5.60 -2.95
N GLY A 47 4.03 -4.49 -3.62
CA GLY A 47 2.83 -3.69 -3.45
C GLY A 47 1.96 -3.71 -4.71
N ALA A 48 0.84 -2.99 -4.67
CA ALA A 48 -0.09 -2.92 -5.79
C ALA A 48 -0.67 -1.50 -5.93
N ALA A 49 -1.17 -1.19 -7.13
CA ALA A 49 -2.02 -0.04 -7.36
C ALA A 49 -3.48 -0.48 -7.21
N ALA A 50 -4.07 -0.25 -6.03
CA ALA A 50 -5.46 -0.63 -5.78
C ALA A 50 -6.41 0.35 -6.46
N ASP A 51 -7.46 -0.16 -7.13
CA ASP A 51 -8.56 0.68 -7.59
C ASP A 51 -9.42 1.10 -6.38
N VAL A 52 -9.48 2.41 -6.16
CA VAL A 52 -10.24 3.05 -5.10
C VAL A 52 -11.38 3.91 -5.63
N ALA A 53 -11.78 3.70 -6.88
CA ALA A 53 -12.95 4.32 -7.46
C ALA A 53 -14.23 4.03 -6.62
N PRO A 54 -15.10 5.03 -6.43
CA PRO A 54 -16.47 4.81 -5.96
C PRO A 54 -17.18 3.74 -6.80
N ASP A 55 -18.21 3.11 -6.25
CA ASP A 55 -18.99 2.13 -7.02
C ASP A 55 -19.70 2.81 -8.20
N GLY A 56 -19.58 2.23 -9.39
CA GLY A 56 -20.16 2.79 -10.62
C GLY A 56 -19.43 4.01 -11.19
N PHE A 57 -18.25 4.38 -10.66
CA PHE A 57 -17.49 5.51 -11.17
C PHE A 57 -17.04 5.28 -12.63
N ALA A 58 -16.95 6.35 -13.42
CA ALA A 58 -16.79 6.29 -14.87
C ALA A 58 -15.48 5.61 -15.33
N HIS A 59 -14.48 5.54 -14.47
CA HIS A 59 -13.17 4.96 -14.74
C HIS A 59 -12.50 4.52 -13.42
N PRO A 60 -11.49 3.65 -13.45
CA PRO A 60 -10.74 3.32 -12.24
C PRO A 60 -10.01 4.54 -11.68
N VAL A 61 -9.77 4.53 -10.38
CA VAL A 61 -8.99 5.55 -9.68
C VAL A 61 -7.95 4.85 -8.82
N PHE A 62 -6.69 4.87 -9.24
CA PHE A 62 -5.68 4.07 -8.58
C PHE A 62 -5.01 4.79 -7.40
N ARG A 63 -4.91 4.07 -6.27
CA ARG A 63 -4.02 4.43 -5.17
C ARG A 63 -2.74 3.61 -5.30
N ALA A 64 -1.62 4.31 -5.53
CA ALA A 64 -0.31 3.67 -5.53
C ALA A 64 0.04 3.16 -4.13
N GLY A 65 0.25 1.85 -4.02
CA GLY A 65 0.72 1.17 -2.82
C GLY A 65 1.89 0.24 -3.13
N PHE A 66 2.72 0.60 -4.12
CA PHE A 66 3.94 -0.14 -4.45
C PHE A 66 4.92 -0.09 -3.29
N ALA A 67 5.53 -1.23 -2.97
CA ALA A 67 6.48 -1.33 -1.89
C ALA A 67 7.89 -0.95 -2.38
N LEU A 68 8.57 -0.13 -1.59
CA LEU A 68 10.00 0.11 -1.67
C LEU A 68 10.62 -0.37 -0.36
N SER A 69 11.53 -1.34 -0.44
CA SER A 69 12.15 -1.94 0.74
C SER A 69 13.65 -1.83 0.70
N ILE A 70 14.25 -1.58 1.86
CA ILE A 70 15.68 -1.65 2.09
C ILE A 70 15.92 -2.86 3.02
N PRO A 71 16.79 -3.82 2.65
CA PRO A 71 17.10 -4.95 3.53
C PRO A 71 17.82 -4.46 4.78
N LEU A 72 17.47 -5.02 5.94
CA LEU A 72 18.15 -4.71 7.20
C LEU A 72 19.43 -5.54 7.35
N PRO A 73 20.51 -4.96 7.90
CA PRO A 73 21.74 -5.71 8.18
C PRO A 73 21.46 -6.91 9.09
N GLY A 74 22.00 -8.08 8.75
CA GLY A 74 21.86 -9.30 9.54
C GLY A 74 20.50 -10.01 9.44
N GLY A 75 19.55 -9.48 8.65
CA GLY A 75 18.40 -10.26 8.19
C GLY A 75 18.85 -11.20 7.07
N GLU A 76 18.62 -12.50 7.21
CA GLU A 76 18.80 -13.46 6.12
C GLU A 76 18.10 -12.94 4.86
N GLY A 77 18.89 -12.74 3.80
CA GLY A 77 18.56 -11.87 2.67
C GLY A 77 19.65 -10.88 2.29
N SER A 78 20.83 -10.95 2.92
CA SER A 78 22.05 -10.33 2.38
C SER A 78 22.39 -11.04 1.06
N ALA A 79 22.12 -10.38 -0.07
CA ALA A 79 22.60 -10.83 -1.36
C ALA A 79 24.14 -10.88 -1.32
N SER A 80 24.66 -12.11 -1.37
CA SER A 80 26.05 -12.46 -1.66
C SER A 80 26.45 -12.04 -3.07
#